data_AF-A0A432R0P2-F1
#
_entry.id   AF-A0A432R0P2-F1
#
_cell.length_a   1.000
_cell.length_b   1.000
_cell.length_c   1.000
_cell.angle_alpha   90.00
_cell.angle_beta   90.00
_cell.angle_gamma   90.00
#
_symmetry.space_group_name_H-M   'P 1'
#
loop_
_entity.id
_entity.type
_entity.pdbx_description
1 polymer ?
#
loop_
_entity_poly.entity_id
_entity_poly.type
_entity_poly.pdbx_seq_one_letter_code
_entity_poly.pdbx_strand_id
1 'polypeptide(L)'
;MSNLSRRDFIKTGVASAILLHTSPSLWADEPTKLGERRAHEVLEGTEFHLTIEETVVNITGTPTIATTINGMLPAPTLKWQEGDEVTIHVTNNLPVTSSIHWHGIILPYQMDGVPDISFPGIAPGETFTYRFKVQQSGTFWYHSHSGFQEQTGLHGTLVITPKSPEPFSYDRDYVIALSDWSDEKPENIFRKLKIQSDYYNFNQRTLGDFLSEVKAYGLVEALKRRNMWNQMRMSDRDLSDITAYTYTFLMNGMTDADDWRAIFKTNERVRLRFINQSAMTIFDVRIPGLKMRVVSADGNLIQSVEVDEFRIGVAESYDVIVEPDNRAYAIFAQSIDRSGFVAGTLAPNHTLKAPRPKVDRPQPLIMADMGMGDWKSGDHTMMMDHGTMAMKHDMKPMHEEKSYPITPLPIEWDAGTTMRAKDPRYRLDDPGVGLRENGRRVLTYADLKNYYSTADDPKPDREIILHLTGNMERFVWSINGITYAHAEPLRFCYGERIRITFINDTMMNHPMHLHGMWSDLETGDENALVRKHTILVQPGSKISYRVTADAKGVWAFHCHMLYHMLGMFRKVEVV
;
A
#
# COMPACT_ATOMS: atom_id res chain seq x y z
N MET A 1 -10.99 6.04 36.27
CA MET A 1 -11.61 4.71 36.13
C MET A 1 -13.06 4.88 35.77
N SER A 2 -13.37 4.76 34.49
CA SER A 2 -14.71 4.49 33.96
C SER A 2 -14.48 3.65 32.70
N ASN A 3 -14.72 2.35 32.82
CA ASN A 3 -14.60 1.38 31.74
C ASN A 3 -15.67 1.67 30.69
N LEU A 4 -15.33 2.42 29.64
CA LEU A 4 -16.06 2.39 28.38
C LEU A 4 -15.66 1.11 27.64
N SER A 5 -16.64 0.37 27.14
CA SER A 5 -16.43 -0.99 26.66
C SER A 5 -15.95 -0.98 25.20
N ARG A 6 -15.17 -2.00 24.80
CA ARG A 6 -14.67 -2.20 23.42
C ARG A 6 -15.76 -2.18 22.31
N ARG A 7 -17.05 -2.22 22.67
CA ARG A 7 -18.19 -2.00 21.75
C ARG A 7 -18.35 -0.54 21.33
N ASP A 8 -17.78 0.42 22.07
CA ASP A 8 -17.88 1.83 21.76
C ASP A 8 -16.97 2.22 20.59
N PHE A 9 -15.86 1.52 20.33
CA PHE A 9 -15.03 1.72 19.12
C PHE A 9 -15.75 1.31 17.82
N ILE A 10 -16.51 0.20 17.84
CA ILE A 10 -17.39 -0.16 16.72
C ILE A 10 -18.57 0.81 16.62
N LYS A 11 -19.03 1.40 17.73
CA LYS A 11 -20.09 2.41 17.70
C LYS A 11 -19.60 3.82 17.33
N THR A 12 -18.35 4.19 17.58
CA THR A 12 -17.78 5.45 17.08
C THR A 12 -17.32 5.31 15.64
N GLY A 13 -17.00 4.09 15.17
CA GLY A 13 -16.75 3.80 13.75
C GLY A 13 -17.99 3.49 12.89
N VAL A 14 -19.14 3.09 13.47
CA VAL A 14 -20.35 2.67 12.71
C VAL A 14 -21.67 3.26 13.26
N ALA A 15 -21.73 3.82 14.47
CA ALA A 15 -22.98 4.31 15.08
C ALA A 15 -23.12 5.85 15.15
N SER A 16 -22.63 6.56 14.13
CA SER A 16 -23.10 7.91 13.80
C SER A 16 -24.14 7.94 12.68
N ALA A 17 -24.57 6.80 12.14
CA ALA A 17 -25.34 6.77 10.88
C ALA A 17 -26.82 6.36 10.96
N ILE A 18 -27.39 5.96 12.12
CA ILE A 18 -28.81 5.50 12.14
C ILE A 18 -29.53 5.94 13.42
N LEU A 19 -30.21 7.10 13.36
CA LEU A 19 -31.60 7.36 13.80
C LEU A 19 -31.89 8.87 13.86
N LEU A 20 -32.56 9.40 12.83
CA LEU A 20 -33.81 10.19 12.93
C LEU A 20 -34.12 10.88 11.58
N HIS A 21 -34.85 10.16 10.71
CA HIS A 21 -35.71 10.78 9.72
C HIS A 21 -37.16 10.55 10.13
N THR A 22 -37.75 11.51 10.84
CA THR A 22 -39.19 11.82 10.79
C THR A 22 -39.43 13.24 11.34
N SER A 23 -39.42 14.24 10.46
CA SER A 23 -40.31 15.42 10.41
C SER A 23 -39.64 16.57 9.62
N PRO A 24 -40.33 17.23 8.68
CA PRO A 24 -39.78 18.37 7.96
C PRO A 24 -39.95 19.62 8.83
N SER A 25 -38.93 19.95 9.61
CA SER A 25 -38.85 21.24 10.30
C SER A 25 -37.72 22.07 9.69
N LEU A 26 -38.15 23.16 9.08
CA LEU A 26 -37.38 24.29 8.57
C LEU A 26 -36.43 24.84 9.63
N TRP A 27 -35.20 24.32 9.70
CA TRP A 27 -34.03 25.08 10.14
C TRP A 27 -32.96 24.84 9.08
N ALA A 28 -32.69 25.89 8.31
CA ALA A 28 -31.54 25.93 7.43
C ALA A 28 -30.29 25.86 8.31
N ASP A 29 -29.60 24.72 8.31
CA ASP A 29 -28.21 24.69 8.70
C ASP A 29 -27.48 25.72 7.82
N GLU A 30 -26.61 26.52 8.45
CA GLU A 30 -25.77 27.46 7.70
C GLU A 30 -25.08 26.70 6.55
N PRO A 31 -25.05 27.26 5.34
CA PRO A 31 -24.37 26.59 4.24
C PRO A 31 -22.90 26.43 4.63
N THR A 32 -22.47 25.19 4.88
CA THR A 32 -21.04 24.84 4.89
C THR A 32 -20.49 25.43 3.61
N LYS A 33 -19.62 26.43 3.74
CA LYS A 33 -19.13 27.18 2.60
C LYS A 33 -18.19 26.25 1.84
N LEU A 34 -18.73 25.52 0.87
CA LEU A 34 -17.97 24.57 0.07
C LEU A 34 -16.80 25.30 -0.60
N GLY A 35 -15.60 24.75 -0.45
CA GLY A 35 -14.40 25.27 -1.10
C GLY A 35 -14.43 25.02 -2.61
N GLU A 36 -13.68 25.86 -3.35
CA GLU A 36 -13.31 25.59 -4.74
C GLU A 36 -11.95 24.89 -4.78
N ARG A 37 -11.78 23.91 -5.68
CA ARG A 37 -10.51 23.18 -5.83
C ARG A 37 -9.39 24.14 -6.24
N ARG A 38 -8.36 24.22 -5.40
CA ARG A 38 -7.14 24.99 -5.65
C ARG A 38 -6.11 24.20 -6.44
N ALA A 39 -5.22 24.91 -7.12
CA ALA A 39 -4.05 24.33 -7.73
C ALA A 39 -3.13 23.73 -6.65
N HIS A 40 -2.43 22.65 -6.99
CA HIS A 40 -1.50 22.02 -6.07
C HIS A 40 -0.32 22.94 -5.73
N GLU A 41 0.03 23.00 -4.45
CA GLU A 41 1.13 23.82 -3.94
C GLU A 41 2.14 22.98 -3.15
N VAL A 42 3.38 23.47 -3.13
CA VAL A 42 4.45 22.97 -2.27
C VAL A 42 4.62 23.97 -1.14
N LEU A 43 4.49 23.49 0.10
CA LEU A 43 4.71 24.29 1.31
C LEU A 43 6.05 23.89 1.91
N GLU A 44 6.94 24.86 2.12
CA GLU A 44 8.27 24.66 2.70
C GLU A 44 8.42 25.51 3.96
N GLY A 45 9.06 24.96 5.00
CA GLY A 45 9.30 25.68 6.26
C GLY A 45 9.22 24.78 7.49
N THR A 46 9.10 25.41 8.67
CA THR A 46 9.00 24.73 9.97
C THR A 46 7.66 24.92 10.66
N GLU A 47 6.80 25.81 10.14
CA GLU A 47 5.47 26.09 10.69
C GLU A 47 4.43 26.06 9.56
N PHE A 48 3.37 25.29 9.76
CA PHE A 48 2.37 25.01 8.74
C PHE A 48 0.96 25.19 9.31
N HIS A 49 0.06 25.73 8.49
CA HIS A 49 -1.36 25.82 8.78
C HIS A 49 -2.14 25.05 7.72
N LEU A 50 -2.76 23.96 8.16
CA LEU A 50 -3.53 23.05 7.32
C LEU A 50 -4.99 23.10 7.77
N THR A 51 -5.90 23.27 6.82
CA THR A 51 -7.34 23.29 7.07
C THR A 51 -7.97 22.12 6.34
N ILE A 52 -8.59 21.22 7.09
CA ILE A 52 -9.36 20.10 6.54
C ILE A 52 -10.77 20.59 6.25
N GLU A 53 -11.22 20.46 5.00
CA GLU A 53 -12.52 20.99 4.55
C GLU A 53 -13.12 20.19 3.39
N GLU A 54 -14.44 20.35 3.20
CA GLU A 54 -15.17 19.82 2.05
C GLU A 54 -15.03 20.76 0.85
N THR A 55 -14.57 20.22 -0.28
CA THR A 55 -14.35 20.96 -1.54
C THR A 55 -15.06 20.26 -2.69
N VAL A 56 -15.71 21.03 -3.56
CA VAL A 56 -16.31 20.47 -4.78
C VAL A 56 -15.21 20.20 -5.81
N VAL A 57 -15.13 18.96 -6.28
CA VAL A 57 -14.20 18.54 -7.34
C VAL A 57 -14.97 17.93 -8.50
N ASN A 58 -14.37 17.95 -9.69
CA ASN A 58 -14.93 17.33 -10.89
C ASN A 58 -13.81 16.58 -11.63
N ILE A 59 -13.56 15.34 -11.22
CA ILE A 59 -12.48 14.49 -11.77
C ILE A 59 -12.98 13.66 -12.95
N THR A 60 -14.21 13.16 -12.87
CA THR A 60 -14.80 12.20 -13.82
C THR A 60 -15.80 12.83 -14.80
N GLY A 61 -16.02 14.15 -14.70
CA GLY A 61 -17.08 14.86 -15.41
C GLY A 61 -18.33 15.12 -14.56
N THR A 62 -18.45 14.49 -13.39
CA THR A 62 -19.53 14.74 -12.42
C THR A 62 -19.00 15.49 -11.18
N PRO A 63 -19.56 16.66 -10.83
CA PRO A 63 -19.22 17.32 -9.58
C PRO A 63 -19.55 16.46 -8.36
N THR A 64 -18.59 16.31 -7.46
CA THR A 64 -18.75 15.59 -6.19
C THR A 64 -17.94 16.26 -5.07
N ILE A 65 -18.17 15.85 -3.83
CA ILE A 65 -17.50 16.42 -2.65
C ILE A 65 -16.26 15.59 -2.31
N ALA A 66 -15.12 16.26 -2.25
CA ALA A 66 -13.86 15.72 -1.73
C ALA A 66 -13.60 16.24 -0.31
N THR A 67 -12.93 15.42 0.49
CA THR A 67 -12.28 15.88 1.73
C THR A 67 -10.87 16.34 1.37
N THR A 68 -10.57 17.61 1.60
CA THR A 68 -9.32 18.25 1.13
C THR A 68 -8.57 18.91 2.27
N ILE A 69 -7.29 19.18 2.04
CA ILE A 69 -6.50 20.06 2.90
C ILE A 69 -6.17 21.33 2.10
N ASN A 70 -6.51 22.49 2.67
CA ASN A 70 -6.32 23.80 2.03
C ASN A 70 -6.97 23.87 0.63
N GLY A 71 -8.12 23.22 0.44
CA GLY A 71 -8.83 23.14 -0.83
C GLY A 71 -8.12 22.37 -1.95
N MET A 72 -7.08 21.58 -1.65
CA MET A 72 -6.27 20.85 -2.64
C MET A 72 -6.51 19.34 -2.62
N LEU A 73 -6.46 18.74 -3.81
CA LEU A 73 -6.53 17.30 -4.05
C LEU A 73 -5.53 16.92 -5.17
N PRO A 74 -4.41 16.22 -4.87
CA PRO A 74 -3.97 15.84 -3.53
C PRO A 74 -3.66 17.08 -2.68
N ALA A 75 -3.64 16.91 -1.36
CA ALA A 75 -3.23 17.94 -0.42
C ALA A 75 -1.80 18.46 -0.74
N PRO A 76 -1.37 19.62 -0.17
CA PRO A 76 -0.06 20.19 -0.45
C PRO A 76 1.09 19.20 -0.32
N THR A 77 2.10 19.34 -1.16
CA THR A 77 3.38 18.70 -0.88
C THR A 77 4.04 19.46 0.27
N LEU A 78 4.23 18.82 1.41
CA LEU A 78 5.01 19.41 2.50
C LEU A 78 6.48 19.10 2.27
N LYS A 79 7.33 20.11 2.40
CA LYS A 79 8.78 19.93 2.41
C LYS A 79 9.36 20.33 3.75
N TRP A 80 9.99 19.37 4.39
CA TRP A 80 10.71 19.56 5.64
C TRP A 80 12.22 19.39 5.42
N GLN A 81 12.99 19.80 6.41
CA GLN A 81 14.43 19.57 6.47
C GLN A 81 14.74 18.62 7.63
N GLU A 82 15.59 17.63 7.39
CA GLU A 82 16.06 16.73 8.43
C GLU A 82 16.76 17.51 9.56
N GLY A 83 16.33 17.26 10.80
CA GLY A 83 16.86 17.89 12.00
C GLY A 83 16.05 19.08 12.53
N ASP A 84 15.15 19.65 11.72
CA ASP A 84 14.28 20.74 12.14
C ASP A 84 13.20 20.28 13.13
N GLU A 85 12.69 21.20 13.94
CA GLU A 85 11.43 21.01 14.67
C GLU A 85 10.28 21.60 13.85
N VAL A 86 9.32 20.76 13.47
CA VAL A 86 8.15 21.18 12.72
C VAL A 86 6.97 21.39 13.66
N THR A 87 6.18 22.44 13.39
CA THR A 87 4.90 22.73 14.04
C THR A 87 3.82 22.77 12.98
N ILE A 88 2.83 21.88 13.07
CA ILE A 88 1.70 21.85 12.12
C ILE A 88 0.40 22.08 12.87
N HIS A 89 -0.26 23.18 12.57
CA HIS A 89 -1.60 23.50 13.05
C HIS A 89 -2.63 22.94 12.07
N VAL A 90 -3.41 21.96 12.51
CA VAL A 90 -4.44 21.31 11.69
C VAL A 90 -5.81 21.67 12.24
N THR A 91 -6.56 22.46 11.48
CA THR A 91 -7.94 22.85 11.81
C THR A 91 -8.91 21.95 11.07
N ASN A 92 -9.86 21.37 11.78
CA ASN A 92 -10.90 20.53 11.20
C ASN A 92 -12.19 21.33 10.97
N ASN A 93 -12.52 21.64 9.72
CA ASN A 93 -13.79 22.28 9.36
C ASN A 93 -14.87 21.28 8.92
N LEU A 94 -14.63 19.97 9.04
CA LEU A 94 -15.65 18.95 8.77
C LEU A 94 -16.66 18.87 9.91
N PRO A 95 -17.90 18.39 9.65
CA PRO A 95 -18.89 18.14 10.69
C PRO A 95 -18.60 16.87 11.53
N VAL A 96 -17.50 16.17 11.25
CA VAL A 96 -17.09 14.92 11.91
C VAL A 96 -15.63 15.01 12.36
N THR A 97 -15.23 14.16 13.32
CA THR A 97 -13.83 14.06 13.76
C THR A 97 -12.90 13.74 12.58
N SER A 98 -11.72 14.36 12.58
CA SER A 98 -10.68 14.10 11.59
C SER A 98 -9.32 13.90 12.27
N SER A 99 -8.32 13.53 11.48
CA SER A 99 -6.94 13.33 11.93
C SER A 99 -5.99 13.40 10.74
N ILE A 100 -4.71 13.60 11.03
CA ILE A 100 -3.62 13.41 10.07
C ILE A 100 -2.58 12.48 10.70
N HIS A 101 -2.33 11.36 10.03
CA HIS A 101 -1.18 10.49 10.28
C HIS A 101 -0.02 10.85 9.34
N TRP A 102 1.20 10.89 9.90
CA TRP A 102 2.44 11.18 9.18
C TRP A 102 3.12 9.87 8.80
N HIS A 103 2.72 9.30 7.66
CA HIS A 103 3.07 7.94 7.25
C HIS A 103 4.58 7.73 7.14
N GLY A 104 5.08 6.78 7.93
CA GLY A 104 6.50 6.40 7.96
C GLY A 104 7.40 7.31 8.80
N ILE A 105 6.85 8.32 9.50
CA ILE A 105 7.65 9.25 10.33
C ILE A 105 7.86 8.71 11.74
N ILE A 106 9.10 8.76 12.23
CA ILE A 106 9.45 8.47 13.63
C ILE A 106 9.25 9.74 14.46
N LEU A 107 8.27 9.70 15.36
CA LEU A 107 7.82 10.84 16.16
C LEU A 107 7.36 10.39 17.56
N PRO A 108 7.07 11.30 18.50
CA PRO A 108 6.40 10.93 19.75
C PRO A 108 4.99 10.41 19.48
N TYR A 109 4.59 9.30 20.12
CA TYR A 109 3.35 8.61 19.77
C TYR A 109 2.10 9.51 19.78
N GLN A 110 2.00 10.52 20.66
CA GLN A 110 0.86 11.44 20.70
C GLN A 110 0.69 12.30 19.43
N MET A 111 1.75 12.40 18.63
CA MET A 111 1.77 13.13 17.35
C MET A 111 1.52 12.21 16.15
N ASP A 112 1.28 10.91 16.38
CA ASP A 112 1.10 9.91 15.32
C ASP A 112 -0.21 10.07 14.55
N GLY A 113 -1.25 10.62 15.19
CA GLY A 113 -2.48 11.00 14.50
C GLY A 113 -3.50 9.89 14.28
N VAL A 114 -3.48 8.83 15.09
CA VAL A 114 -4.48 7.75 15.08
C VAL A 114 -5.47 7.94 16.24
N PRO A 115 -6.75 8.30 15.97
CA PRO A 115 -7.77 8.43 17.01
C PRO A 115 -7.92 7.16 17.85
N ASP A 116 -8.18 7.34 19.15
CA ASP A 116 -8.32 6.28 20.16
C ASP A 116 -7.08 5.40 20.40
N ILE A 117 -5.97 5.67 19.70
CA ILE A 117 -4.67 4.99 19.86
C ILE A 117 -3.64 5.99 20.41
N SER A 118 -3.31 7.01 19.62
CA SER A 118 -2.30 8.00 19.98
C SER A 118 -2.89 9.24 20.65
N PHE A 119 -4.12 9.61 20.28
CA PHE A 119 -4.81 10.82 20.73
C PHE A 119 -6.33 10.72 20.48
N PRO A 120 -7.16 11.68 20.94
CA PRO A 120 -8.62 11.63 20.78
C PRO A 120 -9.18 11.91 19.37
N GLY A 121 -8.37 12.36 18.40
CA GLY A 121 -8.87 12.95 17.16
C GLY A 121 -9.07 14.47 17.24
N ILE A 122 -9.22 15.13 16.08
CA ILE A 122 -9.49 16.57 15.96
C ILE A 122 -10.99 16.76 15.80
N ALA A 123 -11.68 17.31 16.81
CA ALA A 123 -13.13 17.50 16.75
C ALA A 123 -13.53 18.59 15.73
N PRO A 124 -14.80 18.60 15.27
CA PRO A 124 -15.32 19.67 14.40
C PRO A 124 -15.07 21.08 14.97
N GLY A 125 -14.51 21.96 14.16
CA GLY A 125 -14.18 23.34 14.50
C GLY A 125 -12.93 23.52 15.38
N GLU A 126 -12.26 22.42 15.77
CA GLU A 126 -11.06 22.48 16.61
C GLU A 126 -9.77 22.46 15.78
N THR A 127 -8.69 22.93 16.41
CA THR A 127 -7.33 22.86 15.88
C THR A 127 -6.47 21.99 16.79
N PHE A 128 -5.81 20.98 16.23
CA PHE A 128 -4.74 20.25 16.91
C PHE A 128 -3.38 20.70 16.38
N THR A 129 -2.40 20.80 17.28
CA THR A 129 -1.04 21.21 16.90
C THR A 129 -0.09 20.03 17.05
N TYR A 130 0.39 19.53 15.92
CA TYR A 130 1.49 18.56 15.88
C TYR A 130 2.80 19.30 16.07
N ARG A 131 3.66 18.81 16.97
CA ARG A 131 5.01 19.36 17.16
C ARG A 131 6.00 18.25 17.46
N PHE A 132 7.01 18.10 16.61
CA PHE A 132 8.05 17.11 16.79
C PHE A 132 9.31 17.45 15.98
N LYS A 133 10.43 16.84 16.37
CA LYS A 133 11.69 16.93 15.65
C LYS A 133 11.73 15.91 14.51
N VAL A 134 12.12 16.36 13.32
CA VAL A 134 12.29 15.51 12.15
C VAL A 134 13.64 14.78 12.24
N GLN A 135 13.60 13.45 12.35
CA GLN A 135 14.81 12.62 12.60
C GLN A 135 15.36 11.91 11.36
N GLN A 136 14.66 12.02 10.24
CA GLN A 136 14.91 11.23 9.03
C GLN A 136 14.76 12.10 7.80
N SER A 137 15.16 11.58 6.64
CA SER A 137 15.02 12.20 5.33
C SER A 137 14.40 11.22 4.34
N GLY A 138 13.86 11.69 3.21
CA GLY A 138 13.34 10.82 2.15
C GLY A 138 11.95 11.20 1.64
N THR A 139 11.27 10.23 1.06
CA THR A 139 9.95 10.38 0.44
C THR A 139 8.89 9.68 1.28
N PHE A 140 7.96 10.46 1.82
CA PHE A 140 6.88 10.04 2.71
C PHE A 140 5.55 10.67 2.27
N TRP A 141 4.52 10.49 3.07
CA TRP A 141 3.21 11.09 2.83
C TRP A 141 2.43 11.23 4.13
N TYR A 142 1.27 11.85 4.06
CA TYR A 142 0.37 12.00 5.19
C TYR A 142 -1.07 11.83 4.73
N HIS A 143 -1.92 11.29 5.59
CA HIS A 143 -3.30 10.96 5.25
C HIS A 143 -4.19 10.89 6.50
N SER A 144 -5.50 10.83 6.31
CA SER A 144 -6.44 10.67 7.42
C SER A 144 -6.40 9.25 7.98
N HIS A 145 -6.44 9.15 9.31
CA HIS A 145 -6.73 7.89 10.02
C HIS A 145 -8.15 7.91 10.62
N SER A 146 -9.08 8.65 10.00
CA SER A 146 -10.46 8.81 10.46
C SER A 146 -11.48 8.40 9.40
N GLY A 147 -12.24 7.34 9.69
CA GLY A 147 -13.29 6.83 8.81
C GLY A 147 -12.74 6.50 7.42
N PHE A 148 -13.46 6.94 6.38
CA PHE A 148 -13.06 6.78 4.98
C PHE A 148 -12.55 8.08 4.35
N GLN A 149 -12.08 9.03 5.16
CA GLN A 149 -11.66 10.36 4.69
C GLN A 149 -10.49 10.29 3.70
N GLU A 150 -9.59 9.29 3.86
CA GLU A 150 -8.51 9.01 2.92
C GLU A 150 -9.02 8.81 1.49
N GLN A 151 -9.97 7.89 1.27
CA GLN A 151 -10.53 7.63 -0.07
C GLN A 151 -11.23 8.87 -0.66
N THR A 152 -11.81 9.71 0.19
CA THR A 152 -12.47 10.94 -0.26
C THR A 152 -11.49 12.08 -0.58
N GLY A 153 -10.18 11.86 -0.41
CA GLY A 153 -9.14 12.78 -0.85
C GLY A 153 -8.22 13.35 0.24
N LEU A 154 -8.38 12.96 1.51
CA LEU A 154 -7.57 13.48 2.61
C LEU A 154 -6.21 12.75 2.67
N HIS A 155 -5.35 13.06 1.71
CA HIS A 155 -3.97 12.60 1.60
C HIS A 155 -3.09 13.61 0.86
N GLY A 156 -1.81 13.69 1.22
CA GLY A 156 -0.82 14.59 0.63
C GLY A 156 0.59 14.03 0.74
N THR A 157 1.54 14.62 0.02
CA THR A 157 2.91 14.09 -0.06
C THR A 157 3.84 14.83 0.90
N LEU A 158 4.86 14.14 1.39
CA LEU A 158 5.86 14.71 2.30
C LEU A 158 7.25 14.37 1.80
N VAL A 159 8.05 15.40 1.52
CA VAL A 159 9.46 15.24 1.13
C VAL A 159 10.32 15.84 2.22
N ILE A 160 11.28 15.07 2.73
CA ILE A 160 12.20 15.54 3.76
C ILE A 160 13.59 15.61 3.16
N THR A 161 14.11 16.83 3.05
CA THR A 161 15.43 17.10 2.50
C THR A 161 16.50 16.61 3.50
N PRO A 162 17.47 15.79 3.06
CA PRO A 162 18.51 15.28 3.95
C PRO A 162 19.46 16.39 4.37
N LYS A 163 20.02 16.27 5.57
CA LYS A 163 21.03 17.19 6.09
C LYS A 163 22.39 16.99 5.41
N SER A 164 22.68 15.76 5.00
CA SER A 164 23.90 15.40 4.26
C SER A 164 23.55 15.05 2.82
N PRO A 165 24.44 15.31 1.85
CA PRO A 165 24.21 14.91 0.46
C PRO A 165 23.96 13.41 0.32
N GLU A 166 22.97 13.04 -0.50
CA GLU A 166 22.70 11.65 -0.87
C GLU A 166 23.86 11.03 -1.68
N PRO A 167 24.01 9.70 -1.68
CA PRO A 167 25.10 9.01 -2.39
C PRO A 167 24.89 8.94 -3.92
N PHE A 168 23.89 9.65 -4.44
CA PHE A 168 23.58 9.77 -5.86
C PHE A 168 23.27 11.23 -6.19
N SER A 169 23.45 11.58 -7.46
CA SER A 169 23.19 12.92 -7.97
C SER A 169 21.99 12.93 -8.92
N TYR A 170 21.23 14.01 -8.88
CA TYR A 170 20.15 14.31 -9.80
C TYR A 170 20.14 15.81 -10.09
N ASP A 171 19.65 16.20 -11.26
CA ASP A 171 19.57 17.58 -11.72
C ASP A 171 18.14 18.14 -11.53
N ARG A 172 17.16 17.24 -11.38
CA ARG A 172 15.74 17.57 -11.25
C ARG A 172 15.01 16.55 -10.40
N ASP A 173 13.99 16.99 -9.68
CA ASP A 173 13.25 16.19 -8.72
C ASP A 173 11.74 16.39 -8.91
N TYR A 174 11.01 15.29 -9.09
CA TYR A 174 9.57 15.27 -9.22
C TYR A 174 8.92 14.26 -8.29
N VAL A 175 7.84 14.69 -7.63
CA VAL A 175 6.95 13.80 -6.89
C VAL A 175 5.88 13.24 -7.83
N ILE A 176 5.62 11.95 -7.72
CA ILE A 176 4.58 11.21 -8.44
C ILE A 176 3.72 10.49 -7.41
N ALA A 177 2.64 11.13 -7.00
CA ALA A 177 1.60 10.55 -6.18
C ALA A 177 0.61 9.78 -7.06
N LEU A 178 0.51 8.48 -6.84
CA LEU A 178 -0.52 7.63 -7.43
C LEU A 178 -1.67 7.51 -6.43
N SER A 179 -2.91 7.65 -6.91
CA SER A 179 -4.10 7.44 -6.08
C SER A 179 -5.25 6.87 -6.90
N ASP A 180 -6.30 6.42 -6.21
CA ASP A 180 -7.58 6.05 -6.79
C ASP A 180 -8.68 7.02 -6.34
N TRP A 181 -9.68 7.21 -7.19
CA TRP A 181 -10.80 8.09 -6.95
C TRP A 181 -12.11 7.42 -7.31
N SER A 182 -13.15 7.60 -6.50
CA SER A 182 -14.50 7.19 -6.86
C SER A 182 -15.49 8.31 -6.59
N ASP A 183 -16.45 8.48 -7.50
CA ASP A 183 -17.64 9.28 -7.23
C ASP A 183 -18.65 8.56 -6.34
N GLU A 184 -18.50 7.23 -6.18
CA GLU A 184 -19.30 6.46 -5.25
C GLU A 184 -18.79 6.66 -3.81
N LYS A 185 -19.72 6.98 -2.90
CA LYS A 185 -19.40 7.11 -1.47
C LYS A 185 -18.73 5.82 -0.92
N PRO A 186 -17.66 5.93 -0.13
CA PRO A 186 -16.92 4.76 0.38
C PRO A 186 -17.80 3.80 1.20
N GLU A 187 -18.81 4.31 1.92
CA GLU A 187 -19.74 3.48 2.68
C GLU A 187 -20.59 2.58 1.78
N ASN A 188 -20.93 3.05 0.57
CA ASN A 188 -21.68 2.26 -0.39
C ASN A 188 -20.81 1.17 -1.02
N ILE A 189 -19.56 1.51 -1.36
CA ILE A 189 -18.56 0.56 -1.84
C ILE A 189 -18.35 -0.54 -0.79
N PHE A 190 -18.07 -0.15 0.46
CA PHE A 190 -17.89 -1.11 1.55
C PHE A 190 -19.12 -2.00 1.74
N ARG A 191 -20.32 -1.41 1.76
CA ARG A 191 -21.56 -2.18 1.87
C ARG A 191 -21.71 -3.20 0.74
N LYS A 192 -21.42 -2.82 -0.50
CA LYS A 192 -21.48 -3.74 -1.65
C LYS A 192 -20.50 -4.90 -1.47
N LEU A 193 -19.24 -4.62 -1.09
CA LEU A 193 -18.24 -5.65 -0.81
C LEU A 193 -18.67 -6.59 0.33
N LYS A 194 -19.30 -6.07 1.39
CA LYS A 194 -19.85 -6.89 2.48
C LYS A 194 -21.01 -7.79 2.05
N ILE A 195 -21.77 -7.41 1.02
CA ILE A 195 -22.90 -8.21 0.49
C ILE A 195 -22.39 -9.22 -0.54
N GLN A 196 -21.49 -8.79 -1.42
CA GLN A 196 -20.92 -9.56 -2.50
C GLN A 196 -19.48 -9.08 -2.72
N SER A 197 -18.52 -9.89 -2.29
CA SER A 197 -17.10 -9.51 -2.29
C SER A 197 -16.51 -9.29 -3.67
N ASP A 198 -16.99 -10.02 -4.67
CA ASP A 198 -16.54 -9.93 -6.07
C ASP A 198 -17.36 -8.94 -6.92
N TYR A 199 -18.16 -8.07 -6.28
CA TYR A 199 -19.11 -7.18 -6.97
C TYR A 199 -18.46 -6.32 -8.07
N TYR A 200 -17.23 -5.86 -7.85
CA TYR A 200 -16.50 -5.01 -8.79
C TYR A 200 -15.59 -5.81 -9.74
N ASN A 201 -15.58 -7.15 -9.65
CA ASN A 201 -14.78 -8.00 -10.51
C ASN A 201 -15.58 -8.47 -11.74
N PHE A 202 -15.31 -7.81 -12.87
CA PHE A 202 -15.92 -8.13 -14.16
C PHE A 202 -15.04 -9.03 -15.05
N ASN A 203 -13.83 -9.34 -14.62
CA ASN A 203 -12.93 -10.25 -15.33
C ASN A 203 -13.28 -11.73 -15.05
N GLN A 204 -14.56 -12.08 -15.02
CA GLN A 204 -15.02 -13.43 -14.69
C GLN A 204 -14.69 -14.43 -15.81
N ARG A 205 -14.58 -15.71 -15.45
CA ARG A 205 -14.34 -16.80 -16.41
C ARG A 205 -15.49 -16.93 -17.42
N THR A 206 -15.17 -17.07 -18.70
CA THR A 206 -16.13 -17.21 -19.81
C THR A 206 -16.20 -18.66 -20.34
N LEU A 207 -17.19 -18.96 -21.20
CA LEU A 207 -17.23 -20.25 -21.92
C LEU A 207 -16.01 -20.44 -22.83
N GLY A 208 -15.51 -19.35 -23.43
CA GLY A 208 -14.31 -19.39 -24.27
C GLY A 208 -13.04 -19.74 -23.48
N ASP A 209 -12.92 -19.23 -22.25
CA ASP A 209 -11.86 -19.59 -21.32
C ASP A 209 -11.89 -21.10 -21.02
N PHE A 210 -13.07 -21.63 -20.70
CA PHE A 210 -13.24 -23.05 -20.42
C PHE A 210 -12.85 -23.93 -21.61
N LEU A 211 -13.27 -23.59 -22.83
CA LEU A 211 -12.87 -24.33 -24.04
C LEU A 211 -11.36 -24.30 -24.26
N SER A 212 -10.73 -23.16 -23.97
CA SER A 212 -9.26 -23.01 -24.05
C SER A 212 -8.54 -23.87 -23.02
N GLU A 213 -9.05 -23.95 -21.78
CA GLU A 213 -8.53 -24.84 -20.73
C GLU A 213 -8.70 -26.32 -21.09
N VAL A 214 -9.85 -26.71 -21.63
CA VAL A 214 -10.08 -28.09 -22.11
C VAL A 214 -9.09 -28.44 -23.23
N LYS A 215 -8.79 -27.49 -24.11
CA LYS A 215 -7.79 -27.67 -25.17
C LYS A 215 -6.36 -27.79 -24.60
N ALA A 216 -6.04 -27.03 -23.57
CA ALA A 216 -4.70 -26.98 -22.97
C ALA A 216 -4.41 -28.18 -22.05
N TYR A 217 -5.38 -28.60 -21.23
CA TYR A 217 -5.17 -29.57 -20.13
C TYR A 217 -6.08 -30.80 -20.21
N GLY A 218 -7.04 -30.84 -21.14
CA GLY A 218 -8.07 -31.88 -21.22
C GLY A 218 -9.28 -31.61 -20.31
N LEU A 219 -10.41 -32.24 -20.64
CA LEU A 219 -11.70 -31.99 -19.99
C LEU A 219 -11.71 -32.29 -18.48
N VAL A 220 -11.12 -33.43 -18.10
CA VAL A 220 -11.10 -33.88 -16.70
C VAL A 220 -10.33 -32.90 -15.82
N GLU A 221 -9.18 -32.43 -16.27
CA GLU A 221 -8.32 -31.53 -15.50
C GLU A 221 -8.92 -30.12 -15.41
N ALA A 222 -9.49 -29.61 -16.51
CA ALA A 222 -10.22 -28.34 -16.51
C ALA A 222 -11.40 -28.36 -15.50
N LEU A 223 -12.17 -29.45 -15.46
CA LEU A 223 -13.26 -29.62 -14.49
C LEU A 223 -12.76 -29.71 -13.05
N LYS A 224 -11.65 -30.41 -12.78
CA LYS A 224 -11.05 -30.51 -11.45
C LYS A 224 -10.59 -29.14 -10.94
N ARG A 225 -9.86 -28.40 -11.77
CA ARG A 225 -9.41 -27.03 -11.44
C ARG A 225 -10.59 -26.13 -11.10
N ARG A 226 -11.66 -26.19 -11.90
CA ARG A 226 -12.88 -25.43 -11.65
C ARG A 226 -13.57 -25.83 -10.35
N ASN A 227 -13.72 -27.13 -10.08
CA ASN A 227 -14.33 -27.61 -8.84
C ASN A 227 -13.55 -27.14 -7.61
N MET A 228 -12.22 -27.08 -7.69
CA MET A 228 -11.37 -26.62 -6.59
C MET A 228 -11.60 -25.14 -6.27
N TRP A 229 -11.59 -24.24 -7.26
CA TRP A 229 -11.90 -22.82 -7.04
C TRP A 229 -13.32 -22.61 -6.52
N ASN A 230 -14.30 -23.37 -7.04
CA ASN A 230 -15.67 -23.33 -6.54
C ASN A 230 -15.79 -23.79 -5.08
N GLN A 231 -15.03 -24.82 -4.67
CA GLN A 231 -15.01 -25.28 -3.28
C GLN A 231 -14.40 -24.26 -2.32
N MET A 232 -13.39 -23.52 -2.77
CA MET A 232 -12.82 -22.41 -1.98
C MET A 232 -13.71 -21.17 -1.96
N ARG A 233 -14.73 -21.10 -2.84
CA ARG A 233 -15.64 -19.96 -3.01
C ARG A 233 -14.91 -18.66 -3.32
N MET A 234 -13.95 -18.74 -4.25
CA MET A 234 -13.10 -17.62 -4.66
C MET A 234 -12.99 -17.58 -6.18
N SER A 235 -12.85 -16.38 -6.73
CA SER A 235 -12.54 -16.17 -8.14
C SER A 235 -11.02 -16.12 -8.34
N ASP A 236 -10.49 -16.91 -9.26
CA ASP A 236 -9.05 -16.91 -9.59
C ASP A 236 -8.59 -15.65 -10.32
N ARG A 237 -9.50 -14.71 -10.61
CA ARG A 237 -9.21 -13.45 -11.28
C ARG A 237 -9.46 -12.24 -10.37
N ASP A 238 -9.62 -12.48 -9.07
CA ASP A 238 -9.89 -11.44 -8.05
C ASP A 238 -8.57 -10.95 -7.42
N LEU A 239 -7.83 -10.13 -8.17
CA LEU A 239 -6.55 -9.56 -7.71
C LEU A 239 -6.70 -8.19 -7.02
N SER A 240 -7.87 -7.56 -7.14
CA SER A 240 -8.22 -6.27 -6.53
C SER A 240 -9.71 -6.29 -6.17
N ASP A 241 -10.05 -5.93 -4.93
CA ASP A 241 -11.46 -5.92 -4.48
C ASP A 241 -12.30 -4.88 -5.24
N ILE A 242 -11.64 -3.82 -5.71
CA ILE A 242 -12.26 -2.73 -6.46
C ILE A 242 -11.42 -2.47 -7.70
N THR A 243 -12.08 -2.31 -8.83
CA THR A 243 -11.46 -2.24 -10.15
C THR A 243 -11.70 -0.87 -10.79
N ALA A 244 -11.12 -0.64 -11.96
CA ALA A 244 -11.35 0.56 -12.77
C ALA A 244 -12.81 0.77 -13.22
N TYR A 245 -13.72 -0.18 -12.93
CA TYR A 245 -15.16 0.05 -13.08
C TYR A 245 -15.67 1.16 -12.16
N THR A 246 -15.13 1.22 -10.93
CA THR A 246 -15.53 2.21 -9.91
C THR A 246 -14.45 3.23 -9.65
N TYR A 247 -13.19 2.85 -9.81
CA TYR A 247 -12.06 3.74 -9.61
C TYR A 247 -11.57 4.39 -10.89
N THR A 248 -11.37 5.71 -10.81
CA THR A 248 -10.53 6.48 -11.72
C THR A 248 -9.15 6.59 -11.09
N PHE A 249 -8.11 6.14 -11.78
CA PHE A 249 -6.74 6.23 -11.30
C PHE A 249 -6.14 7.59 -11.62
N LEU A 250 -5.41 8.16 -10.66
CA LEU A 250 -4.86 9.51 -10.73
C LEU A 250 -3.35 9.50 -10.56
N MET A 251 -2.69 10.42 -11.26
CA MET A 251 -1.28 10.77 -11.09
C MET A 251 -1.21 12.24 -10.72
N ASN A 252 -0.74 12.56 -9.51
CA ASN A 252 -0.73 13.92 -8.97
C ASN A 252 -2.12 14.59 -9.02
N GLY A 253 -3.19 13.81 -8.76
CA GLY A 253 -4.59 14.24 -8.82
C GLY A 253 -5.14 14.55 -10.21
N MET A 254 -4.43 14.14 -11.26
CA MET A 254 -4.81 14.28 -12.66
C MET A 254 -5.13 12.92 -13.27
N THR A 255 -6.11 12.88 -14.16
CA THR A 255 -6.49 11.69 -14.93
C THR A 255 -5.50 11.44 -16.09
N ASP A 256 -5.58 10.29 -16.75
CA ASP A 256 -4.79 10.02 -17.97
C ASP A 256 -5.05 11.06 -19.08
N ALA A 257 -6.28 11.58 -19.16
CA ALA A 257 -6.69 12.57 -20.16
C ALA A 257 -6.06 13.94 -19.93
N ASP A 258 -5.82 14.30 -18.67
CA ASP A 258 -5.15 15.54 -18.27
C ASP A 258 -3.65 15.51 -18.63
N ASP A 259 -3.05 14.32 -18.66
CA ASP A 259 -1.66 14.07 -19.04
C ASP A 259 -0.67 14.90 -18.22
N TRP A 260 -0.53 14.58 -16.92
CA TRP A 260 0.46 15.23 -16.06
C TRP A 260 1.86 15.20 -16.70
N ARG A 261 2.54 16.34 -16.76
CA ARG A 261 3.83 16.48 -17.47
C ARG A 261 5.00 16.82 -16.54
N ALA A 262 6.05 16.02 -16.59
CA ALA A 262 7.37 16.32 -16.06
C ALA A 262 8.29 16.78 -17.19
N ILE A 263 8.89 17.97 -17.04
CA ILE A 263 9.75 18.57 -18.08
C ILE A 263 11.21 18.45 -17.71
N PHE A 264 12.04 17.95 -18.63
CA PHE A 264 13.48 17.81 -18.41
C PHE A 264 14.29 18.52 -19.51
N LYS A 265 15.60 18.70 -19.28
CA LYS A 265 16.55 19.05 -20.33
C LYS A 265 17.32 17.79 -20.72
N THR A 266 17.62 17.65 -22.00
CA THR A 266 18.35 16.49 -22.53
C THR A 266 19.59 16.17 -21.71
N ASN A 267 19.76 14.89 -21.36
CA ASN A 267 20.87 14.35 -20.54
C ASN A 267 20.86 14.75 -19.05
N GLU A 268 19.75 15.26 -18.52
CA GLU A 268 19.60 15.40 -17.07
C GLU A 268 19.30 14.06 -16.41
N ARG A 269 19.82 13.88 -15.20
CA ARG A 269 19.34 12.88 -14.26
C ARG A 269 18.10 13.42 -13.56
N VAL A 270 16.98 12.77 -13.77
CA VAL A 270 15.71 13.13 -13.16
C VAL A 270 15.40 12.12 -12.05
N ARG A 271 15.23 12.60 -10.82
CA ARG A 271 14.66 11.82 -9.72
C ARG A 271 13.15 11.86 -9.82
N LEU A 272 12.53 10.69 -9.79
CA LEU A 272 11.09 10.51 -9.72
C LEU A 272 10.77 9.80 -8.39
N ARG A 273 10.01 10.46 -7.53
CA ARG A 273 9.59 9.97 -6.21
C ARG A 273 8.18 9.41 -6.29
N PHE A 274 8.06 8.10 -6.45
CA PHE A 274 6.76 7.43 -6.51
C PHE A 274 6.23 7.19 -5.11
N ILE A 275 4.96 7.55 -4.90
CA ILE A 275 4.22 7.32 -3.66
C ILE A 275 2.88 6.73 -4.05
N ASN A 276 2.51 5.59 -3.47
CA ASN A 276 1.16 5.06 -3.63
C ASN A 276 0.27 5.50 -2.44
N GLN A 277 -0.63 6.44 -2.70
CA GLN A 277 -1.57 7.03 -1.74
C GLN A 277 -3.01 6.56 -1.99
N SER A 278 -3.18 5.49 -2.76
CA SER A 278 -4.48 4.89 -3.03
C SER A 278 -5.13 4.35 -1.76
N ALA A 279 -6.45 4.28 -1.73
CA ALA A 279 -7.17 3.57 -0.69
C ALA A 279 -7.05 2.04 -0.83
N MET A 280 -7.01 1.53 -2.07
CA MET A 280 -7.09 0.09 -2.35
C MET A 280 -6.28 -0.38 -3.57
N THR A 281 -5.75 0.53 -4.40
CA THR A 281 -5.10 0.13 -5.66
C THR A 281 -3.60 -0.11 -5.50
N ILE A 282 -3.15 -1.29 -5.91
CA ILE A 282 -1.73 -1.61 -6.13
C ILE A 282 -1.40 -1.37 -7.61
N PHE A 283 -0.29 -0.67 -7.87
CA PHE A 283 0.12 -0.33 -9.23
C PHE A 283 1.40 -1.07 -9.65
N ASP A 284 1.47 -1.39 -10.94
CA ASP A 284 2.71 -1.78 -11.61
C ASP A 284 3.17 -0.61 -12.49
N VAL A 285 4.34 -0.09 -12.18
CA VAL A 285 4.89 1.16 -12.74
C VAL A 285 6.02 0.85 -13.71
N ARG A 286 5.96 1.44 -14.91
CA ARG A 286 7.03 1.36 -15.92
C ARG A 286 7.15 2.64 -16.73
N ILE A 287 8.33 2.84 -17.33
CA ILE A 287 8.60 3.92 -18.28
C ILE A 287 9.16 3.30 -19.57
N PRO A 288 8.33 2.87 -20.53
CA PRO A 288 8.82 2.09 -21.66
C PRO A 288 9.88 2.81 -22.49
N GLY A 289 11.01 2.12 -22.70
CA GLY A 289 12.18 2.67 -23.39
C GLY A 289 13.14 3.47 -22.50
N LEU A 290 12.89 3.53 -21.18
CA LEU A 290 13.76 4.20 -20.21
C LEU A 290 13.94 3.31 -18.97
N LYS A 291 15.20 2.99 -18.64
CA LYS A 291 15.52 2.22 -17.43
C LYS A 291 15.33 3.09 -16.19
N MET A 292 14.84 2.47 -15.12
CA MET A 292 14.69 3.09 -13.82
C MET A 292 15.75 2.52 -12.88
N ARG A 293 16.61 3.39 -12.33
CA ARG A 293 17.55 2.99 -11.29
C ARG A 293 16.95 3.33 -9.93
N VAL A 294 16.42 2.32 -9.23
CA VAL A 294 15.85 2.47 -7.89
C VAL A 294 16.95 2.77 -6.90
N VAL A 295 16.80 3.83 -6.11
CA VAL A 295 17.82 4.32 -5.15
C VAL A 295 17.31 4.46 -3.72
N SER A 296 15.98 4.46 -3.54
CA SER A 296 15.34 4.54 -2.23
C SER A 296 14.07 3.69 -2.22
N ALA A 297 13.75 3.09 -1.08
CA ALA A 297 12.49 2.42 -0.79
C ALA A 297 11.97 2.90 0.58
N ASP A 298 10.71 3.33 0.66
CA ASP A 298 10.08 3.82 1.90
C ASP A 298 10.89 4.92 2.62
N GLY A 299 11.45 5.84 1.82
CA GLY A 299 12.32 6.92 2.29
C GLY A 299 13.74 6.52 2.69
N ASN A 300 14.09 5.23 2.63
CA ASN A 300 15.40 4.72 3.04
C ASN A 300 16.29 4.39 1.83
N LEU A 301 17.57 4.76 1.93
CA LEU A 301 18.57 4.50 0.89
C LEU A 301 18.81 3.00 0.70
N ILE A 302 18.86 2.56 -0.55
CA ILE A 302 19.23 1.19 -0.93
C ILE A 302 20.47 1.17 -1.83
N GLN A 303 21.10 0.01 -1.96
CA GLN A 303 22.03 -0.24 -3.06
C GLN A 303 21.24 -0.19 -4.36
N SER A 304 21.71 0.61 -5.33
CA SER A 304 20.88 0.91 -6.49
C SER A 304 20.64 -0.31 -7.38
N VAL A 305 19.40 -0.49 -7.85
CA VAL A 305 19.00 -1.59 -8.73
C VAL A 305 18.40 -1.02 -10.01
N GLU A 306 18.86 -1.48 -11.18
CA GLU A 306 18.28 -1.09 -12.47
C GLU A 306 17.16 -2.05 -12.89
N VAL A 307 15.99 -1.48 -13.19
CA VAL A 307 14.77 -2.22 -13.54
C VAL A 307 14.01 -1.55 -14.69
N ASP A 308 13.13 -2.32 -15.32
CA ASP A 308 12.16 -1.84 -16.32
C ASP A 308 10.80 -1.54 -15.69
N GLU A 309 10.46 -2.23 -14.60
CA GLU A 309 9.15 -2.19 -13.97
C GLU A 309 9.28 -2.53 -12.47
N PHE A 310 8.39 -1.97 -11.65
CA PHE A 310 8.25 -2.37 -10.26
C PHE A 310 6.78 -2.34 -9.84
N ARG A 311 6.41 -3.19 -8.89
CA ARG A 311 5.12 -3.13 -8.19
C ARG A 311 5.24 -2.23 -6.97
N ILE A 312 4.26 -1.37 -6.75
CA ILE A 312 4.17 -0.50 -5.58
C ILE A 312 2.85 -0.76 -4.85
N GLY A 313 2.96 -1.35 -3.65
CA GLY A 313 1.83 -1.55 -2.75
C GLY A 313 1.26 -0.23 -2.25
N VAL A 314 0.01 -0.24 -1.75
CA VAL A 314 -0.54 0.92 -1.05
C VAL A 314 0.40 1.29 0.09
N ALA A 315 0.70 2.59 0.23
CA ALA A 315 1.58 3.14 1.26
C ALA A 315 3.07 2.78 1.15
N GLU A 316 3.54 2.21 0.04
CA GLU A 316 4.96 2.14 -0.28
C GLU A 316 5.42 3.41 -1.02
N SER A 317 6.72 3.72 -0.93
CA SER A 317 7.36 4.72 -1.78
C SER A 317 8.65 4.18 -2.40
N TYR A 318 8.95 4.63 -3.63
CA TYR A 318 10.20 4.31 -4.31
C TYR A 318 10.72 5.56 -5.01
N ASP A 319 12.00 5.86 -4.81
CA ASP A 319 12.67 6.88 -5.62
C ASP A 319 13.53 6.21 -6.69
N VAL A 320 13.38 6.67 -7.93
CA VAL A 320 14.17 6.20 -9.06
C VAL A 320 14.88 7.36 -9.74
N ILE A 321 16.08 7.09 -10.24
CA ILE A 321 16.81 7.98 -11.14
C ILE A 321 16.62 7.47 -12.56
N VAL A 322 16.25 8.38 -13.45
CA VAL A 322 16.16 8.14 -14.90
C VAL A 322 17.01 9.15 -15.66
N GLU A 323 17.55 8.73 -16.79
CA GLU A 323 18.41 9.54 -17.67
C GLU A 323 17.78 9.60 -19.07
N PRO A 324 16.74 10.41 -19.27
CA PRO A 324 16.04 10.50 -20.55
C PRO A 324 16.89 11.21 -21.62
N ASP A 325 16.82 10.68 -22.84
CA ASP A 325 17.30 11.37 -24.04
C ASP A 325 16.28 12.41 -24.54
N ASN A 326 16.45 12.96 -25.74
CA ASN A 326 15.54 13.98 -26.29
C ASN A 326 14.20 13.41 -26.84
N ARG A 327 13.53 12.53 -26.09
CA ARG A 327 12.23 11.94 -26.43
C ARG A 327 11.21 12.11 -25.31
N ALA A 328 9.93 11.96 -25.64
CA ALA A 328 8.87 11.87 -24.64
C ALA A 328 8.66 10.42 -24.22
N TYR A 329 8.55 10.19 -22.91
CA TYR A 329 8.34 8.89 -22.29
C TYR A 329 7.06 8.88 -21.49
N ALA A 330 6.31 7.78 -21.55
CA ALA A 330 5.10 7.61 -20.76
C ALA A 330 5.48 7.05 -19.39
N ILE A 331 5.24 7.81 -18.33
CA ILE A 331 5.24 7.29 -16.97
C ILE A 331 3.91 6.56 -16.82
N PHE A 332 3.93 5.23 -16.80
CA PHE A 332 2.73 4.42 -16.90
C PHE A 332 2.53 3.58 -15.64
N ALA A 333 1.36 3.70 -15.02
CA ALA A 333 0.96 2.93 -13.84
C ALA A 333 -0.37 2.21 -14.14
N GLN A 334 -0.34 0.88 -14.19
CA GLN A 334 -1.54 0.06 -14.36
C GLN A 334 -1.91 -0.65 -13.06
N SER A 335 -3.19 -0.88 -12.82
CA SER A 335 -3.64 -1.61 -11.65
C SER A 335 -3.23 -3.08 -11.69
N ILE A 336 -3.04 -3.70 -10.52
CA ILE A 336 -2.63 -5.11 -10.37
C ILE A 336 -3.56 -6.10 -11.09
N ASP A 337 -4.85 -5.79 -11.14
CA ASP A 337 -5.91 -6.58 -11.80
C ASP A 337 -6.04 -6.30 -13.32
N ARG A 338 -5.28 -5.33 -13.84
CA ARG A 338 -5.28 -4.90 -15.25
C ARG A 338 -6.61 -4.34 -15.75
N SER A 339 -7.48 -3.86 -14.86
CA SER A 339 -8.75 -3.22 -15.27
C SER A 339 -8.56 -1.80 -15.81
N GLY A 340 -7.49 -1.10 -15.42
CA GLY A 340 -7.19 0.23 -15.93
C GLY A 340 -5.77 0.70 -15.65
N PHE A 341 -5.52 1.97 -15.97
CA PHE A 341 -4.23 2.62 -15.80
C PHE A 341 -4.38 4.14 -15.66
N VAL A 342 -3.30 4.79 -15.23
CA VAL A 342 -3.06 6.22 -15.39
C VAL A 342 -1.67 6.42 -15.96
N ALA A 343 -1.49 7.48 -16.76
CA ALA A 343 -0.17 7.82 -17.27
C ALA A 343 0.07 9.33 -17.35
N GLY A 344 1.33 9.69 -17.09
CA GLY A 344 1.89 11.02 -17.31
C GLY A 344 2.95 10.99 -18.41
N THR A 345 3.43 12.16 -18.80
CA THR A 345 4.47 12.34 -19.82
C THR A 345 5.72 12.96 -19.20
N LEU A 346 6.86 12.28 -19.32
CA LEU A 346 8.19 12.84 -19.09
C LEU A 346 8.75 13.29 -20.44
N ALA A 347 8.93 14.59 -20.67
CA ALA A 347 9.31 15.13 -21.98
C ALA A 347 10.28 16.33 -21.91
N PRO A 348 11.07 16.60 -22.98
CA PRO A 348 11.97 17.74 -23.00
C PRO A 348 11.25 19.10 -23.16
N ASN A 349 9.97 19.09 -23.50
CA ASN A 349 9.12 20.28 -23.59
C ASN A 349 7.63 19.92 -23.46
N HIS A 350 6.78 20.93 -23.29
CA HIS A 350 5.35 20.75 -23.07
C HIS A 350 4.54 20.30 -24.30
N THR A 351 5.07 20.34 -25.52
CA THR A 351 4.30 20.00 -26.73
C THR A 351 4.39 18.53 -27.10
N LEU A 352 5.45 17.84 -26.68
CA LEU A 352 5.61 16.42 -26.92
C LEU A 352 4.72 15.61 -26.00
N LYS A 353 4.08 14.58 -26.58
CA LYS A 353 3.30 13.57 -25.86
C LYS A 353 3.93 12.20 -26.07
N ALA A 354 3.94 11.39 -25.03
CA ALA A 354 4.36 10.01 -25.15
C ALA A 354 3.17 9.11 -25.54
N PRO A 355 3.36 8.15 -26.46
CA PRO A 355 2.33 7.16 -26.74
C PRO A 355 2.06 6.31 -25.49
N ARG A 356 0.77 6.12 -25.16
CA ARG A 356 0.39 5.28 -24.02
C ARG A 356 0.64 3.79 -24.35
N PRO A 357 1.36 3.06 -23.49
CA PRO A 357 1.51 1.62 -23.61
C PRO A 357 0.15 0.91 -23.54
N LYS A 358 0.07 -0.29 -24.12
CA LYS A 358 -1.09 -1.16 -23.87
C LYS A 358 -1.02 -1.69 -22.43
N VAL A 359 -2.18 -1.78 -21.79
CA VAL A 359 -2.35 -2.52 -20.55
C VAL A 359 -2.01 -3.99 -20.81
N ASP A 360 -1.29 -4.61 -19.88
CA ASP A 360 -0.98 -6.04 -20.01
C ASP A 360 -2.25 -6.90 -19.85
N ARG A 361 -2.19 -8.15 -20.30
CA ARG A 361 -3.32 -9.07 -20.13
C ARG A 361 -3.50 -9.43 -18.65
N PRO A 362 -4.75 -9.49 -18.13
CA PRO A 362 -5.03 -10.05 -16.81
C PRO A 362 -4.48 -11.48 -16.70
N GLN A 363 -3.90 -11.81 -15.55
CA GLN A 363 -3.41 -13.15 -15.24
C GLN A 363 -4.21 -13.75 -14.09
N PRO A 364 -4.65 -15.02 -14.18
CA PRO A 364 -5.30 -15.67 -13.06
C PRO A 364 -4.27 -16.06 -11.98
N LEU A 365 -4.73 -16.15 -10.74
CA LEU A 365 -4.03 -16.84 -9.65
C LEU A 365 -3.93 -18.33 -9.95
N ILE A 366 -2.80 -18.94 -9.60
CA ILE A 366 -2.63 -20.40 -9.59
C ILE A 366 -2.57 -20.94 -8.17
N MET A 367 -2.72 -22.26 -8.00
CA MET A 367 -2.67 -22.87 -6.65
C MET A 367 -1.33 -22.65 -5.95
N ALA A 368 -0.24 -22.66 -6.73
CA ALA A 368 1.06 -22.29 -6.23
C ALA A 368 1.02 -20.87 -5.63
N ASP A 369 0.30 -19.91 -6.23
CA ASP A 369 0.15 -18.57 -5.66
C ASP A 369 -0.50 -18.57 -4.29
N MET A 370 -1.38 -19.53 -4.03
CA MET A 370 -2.14 -19.65 -2.79
C MET A 370 -1.39 -20.36 -1.66
N GLY A 371 -0.11 -20.73 -1.86
CA GLY A 371 0.62 -21.54 -0.89
C GLY A 371 0.04 -22.95 -0.76
N MET A 372 -0.69 -23.39 -1.79
CA MET A 372 -1.28 -24.71 -1.92
C MET A 372 -0.41 -25.43 -2.94
N GLY A 373 0.64 -26.11 -2.47
CA GLY A 373 1.75 -26.61 -3.28
C GLY A 373 1.33 -27.31 -4.58
N ASP A 374 2.25 -27.36 -5.55
CA ASP A 374 2.00 -27.96 -6.87
C ASP A 374 1.37 -29.35 -6.72
N TRP A 375 0.07 -29.42 -6.93
CA TRP A 375 -0.58 -30.69 -7.16
C TRP A 375 0.09 -31.22 -8.41
N LYS A 376 0.89 -32.28 -8.27
CA LYS A 376 1.46 -33.01 -9.40
C LYS A 376 0.31 -33.50 -10.28
N SER A 377 -0.14 -32.66 -11.21
CA SER A 377 -0.73 -33.11 -12.45
C SER A 377 0.43 -33.79 -13.17
N GLY A 378 0.40 -35.12 -13.20
CA GLY A 378 1.38 -35.89 -13.95
C GLY A 378 1.49 -35.35 -15.36
N ASP A 379 2.73 -35.07 -15.76
CA ASP A 379 3.26 -34.96 -17.12
C ASP A 379 2.56 -34.04 -18.13
N HIS A 380 3.40 -33.36 -18.92
CA HIS A 380 3.10 -32.56 -20.12
C HIS A 380 2.73 -31.09 -19.91
N THR A 381 3.69 -30.30 -19.43
CA THR A 381 3.95 -29.00 -20.08
C THR A 381 5.20 -29.13 -20.94
N MET A 382 5.00 -28.90 -22.24
CA MET A 382 6.03 -28.90 -23.26
C MET A 382 7.01 -27.74 -23.00
N MET A 383 8.07 -28.02 -22.24
CA MET A 383 9.29 -27.21 -22.34
C MET A 383 9.93 -27.56 -23.68
N MET A 384 9.89 -26.60 -24.61
CA MET A 384 10.72 -26.64 -25.81
C MET A 384 12.18 -26.65 -25.37
N ASP A 385 12.83 -27.76 -25.69
CA ASP A 385 14.26 -27.98 -25.57
C ASP A 385 15.04 -26.89 -26.31
N HIS A 386 15.83 -26.12 -25.57
CA HIS A 386 16.97 -25.41 -26.10
C HIS A 386 18.17 -25.62 -25.17
N GLY A 387 19.03 -26.57 -25.55
CA GLY A 387 20.47 -26.38 -25.56
C GLY A 387 21.12 -26.16 -24.20
N THR A 388 21.50 -27.28 -23.58
CA THR A 388 22.40 -27.36 -22.44
C THR A 388 23.71 -26.58 -22.69
N MET A 389 23.85 -25.41 -22.07
CA MET A 389 25.15 -24.88 -21.67
C MET A 389 25.25 -24.99 -20.16
N ALA A 390 26.06 -25.95 -19.72
CA ALA A 390 26.35 -26.22 -18.32
C ALA A 390 27.10 -25.04 -17.69
N MET A 391 26.36 -24.12 -17.09
CA MET A 391 26.91 -23.22 -16.08
C MET A 391 26.83 -23.92 -14.73
N LYS A 392 27.99 -24.34 -14.22
CA LYS A 392 28.13 -24.75 -12.81
C LYS A 392 27.84 -23.53 -11.94
N HIS A 393 26.61 -23.44 -11.42
CA HIS A 393 26.34 -22.59 -10.28
C HIS A 393 26.58 -23.41 -9.02
N ASP A 394 27.60 -23.00 -8.25
CA ASP A 394 27.78 -23.41 -6.87
C ASP A 394 26.51 -23.06 -6.09
N MET A 395 25.71 -24.09 -5.79
CA MET A 395 24.60 -24.01 -4.84
C MET A 395 25.20 -23.73 -3.46
N LYS A 396 25.19 -22.47 -3.03
CA LYS A 396 25.30 -22.17 -1.60
C LYS A 396 24.02 -22.69 -0.92
N PRO A 397 24.14 -23.41 0.21
CA PRO A 397 22.97 -23.92 0.92
C PRO A 397 22.07 -22.77 1.39
N MET A 398 20.77 -22.91 1.18
CA MET A 398 19.73 -22.06 1.77
C MET A 398 19.87 -22.06 3.29
N HIS A 399 19.78 -20.84 3.86
CA HIS A 399 19.72 -20.47 5.27
C HIS A 399 19.41 -21.60 6.28
N GLU A 400 20.32 -21.83 7.23
CA GLU A 400 19.94 -22.36 8.55
C GLU A 400 18.90 -21.38 9.16
N GLU A 401 17.64 -21.82 9.30
CA GLU A 401 16.63 -21.11 10.09
C GLU A 401 17.13 -21.09 11.55
N LYS A 402 17.76 -19.98 11.96
CA LYS A 402 18.06 -19.73 13.38
C LYS A 402 16.71 -19.60 14.09
N SER A 403 16.40 -20.57 14.95
CA SER A 403 15.14 -20.58 15.70
C SER A 403 15.22 -19.62 16.87
N TYR A 404 14.37 -18.59 16.88
CA TYR A 404 14.16 -17.72 18.04
C TYR A 404 12.97 -18.26 18.88
N PRO A 405 12.92 -17.99 20.19
CA PRO A 405 11.74 -18.30 20.98
C PRO A 405 10.49 -17.65 20.37
N ILE A 406 9.47 -18.44 20.04
CA ILE A 406 8.23 -17.94 19.46
C ILE A 406 7.31 -17.47 20.59
N THR A 407 6.81 -16.24 20.48
CA THR A 407 5.77 -15.73 21.37
C THR A 407 4.44 -16.41 21.02
N PRO A 408 3.83 -17.18 21.94
CA PRO A 408 2.55 -17.79 21.66
C PRO A 408 1.47 -16.71 21.57
N LEU A 409 0.77 -16.66 20.43
CA LEU A 409 -0.41 -15.84 20.22
C LEU A 409 -1.62 -16.73 19.92
N PRO A 410 -2.83 -16.35 20.35
CA PRO A 410 -4.02 -17.06 19.97
C PRO A 410 -4.23 -16.99 18.46
N ILE A 411 -4.68 -18.10 17.89
CA ILE A 411 -5.06 -18.22 16.49
C ILE A 411 -6.40 -18.94 16.42
N GLU A 412 -7.35 -18.34 15.71
CA GLU A 412 -8.68 -18.88 15.50
C GLU A 412 -8.85 -19.28 14.03
N TRP A 413 -9.42 -20.46 13.81
CA TRP A 413 -9.74 -20.99 12.49
C TRP A 413 -11.23 -21.25 12.44
N ASP A 414 -12.01 -20.18 12.27
CA ASP A 414 -13.47 -20.20 12.32
C ASP A 414 -14.08 -19.81 10.96
N ALA A 415 -15.39 -19.50 10.95
CA ALA A 415 -16.08 -19.07 9.73
C ALA A 415 -15.52 -17.76 9.15
N GLY A 416 -14.75 -16.97 9.91
CA GLY A 416 -14.04 -15.78 9.44
C GLY A 416 -12.75 -16.10 8.68
N THR A 417 -12.32 -17.36 8.60
CA THR A 417 -11.10 -17.78 7.90
C THR A 417 -11.39 -18.92 6.93
N THR A 418 -11.44 -18.62 5.62
CA THR A 418 -11.84 -19.59 4.59
C THR A 418 -10.66 -20.22 3.84
N MET A 419 -9.46 -19.66 3.97
CA MET A 419 -8.25 -20.13 3.33
C MET A 419 -7.12 -20.25 4.36
N ARG A 420 -6.23 -21.22 4.12
CA ARG A 420 -4.98 -21.40 4.87
C ARG A 420 -3.89 -21.88 3.92
N ALA A 421 -2.77 -21.17 3.90
CA ALA A 421 -1.59 -21.56 3.14
C ALA A 421 -1.01 -22.83 3.76
N LYS A 422 -0.94 -23.92 2.99
CA LYS A 422 -0.45 -25.22 3.47
C LYS A 422 1.07 -25.35 3.40
N ASP A 423 1.68 -24.68 2.43
CA ASP A 423 3.12 -24.61 2.20
C ASP A 423 3.52 -23.15 1.88
N PRO A 424 3.42 -22.23 2.86
CA PRO A 424 3.78 -20.85 2.64
C PRO A 424 5.29 -20.73 2.45
N ARG A 425 5.71 -20.06 1.37
CA ARG A 425 7.12 -19.91 1.00
C ARG A 425 7.58 -18.46 1.09
N TYR A 426 8.86 -18.28 1.40
CA TYR A 426 9.55 -17.01 1.13
C TYR A 426 9.61 -16.82 -0.38
N ARG A 427 9.03 -15.73 -0.86
CA ARG A 427 8.90 -15.39 -2.30
C ARG A 427 9.57 -14.07 -2.62
N LEU A 428 10.78 -13.91 -2.09
CA LEU A 428 11.50 -12.65 -2.18
C LEU A 428 11.90 -12.34 -3.63
N ASP A 429 12.14 -13.38 -4.44
CA ASP A 429 12.53 -13.33 -5.86
C ASP A 429 11.33 -13.45 -6.83
N ASP A 430 10.12 -13.58 -6.32
CA ASP A 430 8.90 -13.62 -7.14
C ASP A 430 8.33 -12.20 -7.29
N PRO A 431 8.26 -11.65 -8.52
CA PRO A 431 7.65 -10.34 -8.74
C PRO A 431 6.12 -10.36 -8.54
N GLY A 432 5.51 -11.54 -8.43
CA GLY A 432 4.08 -11.73 -8.24
C GLY A 432 3.29 -11.84 -9.54
N VAL A 433 1.98 -12.10 -9.38
CA VAL A 433 1.04 -12.36 -10.48
C VAL A 433 1.01 -11.17 -11.44
N GLY A 434 1.00 -11.47 -12.75
CA GLY A 434 0.96 -10.44 -13.80
C GLY A 434 2.32 -9.86 -14.20
N LEU A 435 3.41 -10.23 -13.51
CA LEU A 435 4.75 -9.73 -13.76
C LEU A 435 5.78 -10.82 -14.11
N ARG A 436 5.44 -12.10 -13.90
CA ARG A 436 6.27 -13.24 -14.30
C ARG A 436 6.34 -13.35 -15.83
N GLU A 437 7.53 -13.65 -16.35
CA GLU A 437 7.78 -13.95 -17.77
C GLU A 437 7.27 -12.88 -18.76
N ASN A 438 7.14 -11.62 -18.31
CA ASN A 438 6.61 -10.52 -19.13
C ASN A 438 7.67 -9.86 -20.05
N GLY A 439 8.89 -10.40 -20.06
CA GLY A 439 10.02 -9.90 -20.85
C GLY A 439 10.71 -8.65 -20.30
N ARG A 440 10.36 -8.20 -19.08
CA ARG A 440 10.90 -7.00 -18.43
C ARG A 440 11.69 -7.38 -17.18
N ARG A 441 12.70 -6.59 -16.81
CA ARG A 441 13.37 -6.72 -15.51
C ARG A 441 12.50 -6.08 -14.44
N VAL A 442 11.84 -6.91 -13.63
CA VAL A 442 10.93 -6.45 -12.56
C VAL A 442 11.66 -6.40 -11.23
N LEU A 443 11.50 -5.33 -10.45
CA LEU A 443 12.02 -5.24 -9.09
C LEU A 443 11.37 -6.28 -8.17
N THR A 444 12.18 -7.00 -7.40
CA THR A 444 11.74 -7.95 -6.38
C THR A 444 12.39 -7.62 -5.03
N TYR A 445 11.86 -8.15 -3.92
CA TYR A 445 12.47 -7.91 -2.62
C TYR A 445 13.86 -8.56 -2.48
N ALA A 446 14.15 -9.63 -3.22
CA ALA A 446 15.49 -10.25 -3.28
C ALA A 446 16.55 -9.31 -3.91
N ASP A 447 16.12 -8.33 -4.70
CA ASP A 447 17.03 -7.34 -5.29
C ASP A 447 17.41 -6.24 -4.30
N LEU A 448 16.57 -6.01 -3.29
CA LEU A 448 16.73 -4.91 -2.36
C LEU A 448 17.80 -5.25 -1.32
N LYS A 449 18.77 -4.33 -1.20
CA LYS A 449 19.80 -4.35 -0.16
C LYS A 449 19.92 -2.96 0.42
N ASN A 450 20.02 -2.88 1.74
CA ASN A 450 20.25 -1.60 2.42
C ASN A 450 21.57 -0.97 1.95
N TYR A 451 21.58 0.36 1.82
CA TYR A 451 22.80 1.08 1.50
C TYR A 451 23.86 0.94 2.61
N TYR A 452 23.41 0.96 3.87
CA TYR A 452 24.27 0.78 5.03
C TYR A 452 24.31 -0.69 5.46
N SER A 453 25.44 -1.14 6.01
CA SER A 453 25.55 -2.49 6.53
C SER A 453 24.76 -2.65 7.83
N THR A 454 24.11 -3.80 7.97
CA THR A 454 23.39 -4.23 9.18
C THR A 454 24.07 -5.42 9.84
N ALA A 455 25.37 -5.63 9.60
CA ALA A 455 26.11 -6.78 10.11
C ALA A 455 26.18 -6.80 11.65
N ASP A 456 26.26 -5.61 12.26
CA ASP A 456 26.38 -5.42 13.70
C ASP A 456 25.02 -5.25 14.40
N ASP A 457 23.91 -5.34 13.67
CA ASP A 457 22.58 -5.24 14.25
C ASP A 457 22.32 -6.39 15.24
N PRO A 458 21.72 -6.10 16.41
CA PRO A 458 21.34 -7.13 17.37
C PRO A 458 20.44 -8.19 16.72
N LYS A 459 20.70 -9.45 17.08
CA LYS A 459 19.81 -10.55 16.68
C LYS A 459 18.48 -10.46 17.46
N PRO A 460 17.37 -10.94 16.88
CA PRO A 460 16.10 -10.99 17.58
C PRO A 460 16.16 -11.75 18.91
N ASP A 461 15.52 -11.19 19.94
CA ASP A 461 15.31 -11.83 21.24
C ASP A 461 14.21 -12.90 21.16
N ARG A 462 13.20 -12.65 20.32
CA ARG A 462 12.05 -13.53 20.09
C ARG A 462 11.42 -13.30 18.72
N GLU A 463 10.56 -14.22 18.32
CA GLU A 463 9.77 -14.15 17.11
C GLU A 463 8.27 -14.06 17.42
N ILE A 464 7.55 -13.29 16.60
CA ILE A 464 6.09 -13.22 16.58
C ILE A 464 5.63 -13.62 15.18
N ILE A 465 4.78 -14.64 15.10
CA ILE A 465 4.19 -15.09 13.85
C ILE A 465 2.75 -14.57 13.78
N LEU A 466 2.44 -13.88 12.69
CA LEU A 466 1.13 -13.30 12.42
C LEU A 466 0.59 -13.87 11.10
N HIS A 467 -0.55 -14.53 11.20
CA HIS A 467 -1.31 -15.04 10.07
C HIS A 467 -2.24 -13.94 9.56
N LEU A 468 -2.10 -13.53 8.30
CA LEU A 468 -3.06 -12.63 7.66
C LEU A 468 -4.22 -13.50 7.16
N THR A 469 -5.39 -13.34 7.76
CA THR A 469 -6.54 -14.25 7.59
C THR A 469 -7.77 -13.51 7.09
N GLY A 470 -8.68 -14.23 6.44
CA GLY A 470 -9.94 -13.62 6.03
C GLY A 470 -10.94 -14.60 5.44
N ASN A 471 -12.14 -14.09 5.23
CA ASN A 471 -13.22 -14.72 4.50
C ASN A 471 -13.58 -13.79 3.34
N MET A 472 -13.16 -14.20 2.14
CA MET A 472 -13.42 -13.44 0.91
C MET A 472 -14.92 -13.28 0.68
N GLU A 473 -15.68 -14.38 0.69
CA GLU A 473 -17.13 -14.40 0.42
C GLU A 473 -17.94 -13.42 1.30
N ARG A 474 -17.53 -13.24 2.56
CA ARG A 474 -18.18 -12.33 3.53
C ARG A 474 -17.45 -11.01 3.73
N PHE A 475 -16.35 -10.83 3.00
CA PHE A 475 -15.47 -9.68 3.08
C PHE A 475 -15.10 -9.35 4.54
N VAL A 476 -14.57 -10.36 5.24
CA VAL A 476 -14.10 -10.26 6.63
C VAL A 476 -12.60 -10.44 6.64
N TRP A 477 -11.91 -9.53 7.31
CA TRP A 477 -10.45 -9.49 7.38
C TRP A 477 -10.00 -9.54 8.84
N SER A 478 -8.91 -10.24 9.12
CA SER A 478 -8.38 -10.39 10.47
C SER A 478 -6.90 -10.75 10.44
N ILE A 479 -6.28 -10.70 11.62
CA ILE A 479 -4.97 -11.32 11.83
C ILE A 479 -5.19 -12.48 12.81
N ASN A 480 -4.56 -13.64 12.60
CA ASN A 480 -4.73 -14.85 13.40
C ASN A 480 -6.21 -15.29 13.58
N GLY A 481 -7.09 -15.01 12.61
CA GLY A 481 -8.53 -15.23 12.71
C GLY A 481 -9.27 -14.22 13.60
N ILE A 482 -8.57 -13.36 14.32
CA ILE A 482 -9.12 -12.46 15.33
C ILE A 482 -9.19 -11.03 14.77
N THR A 483 -10.41 -10.49 14.66
CA THR A 483 -10.64 -9.10 14.24
C THR A 483 -10.19 -8.11 15.31
N TYR A 484 -9.88 -6.88 14.92
CA TYR A 484 -9.36 -5.87 15.84
C TYR A 484 -10.20 -5.68 17.11
N ALA A 485 -11.53 -5.70 17.00
CA ALA A 485 -12.43 -5.53 18.15
C ALA A 485 -12.26 -6.57 19.27
N HIS A 486 -11.67 -7.73 18.94
CA HIS A 486 -11.41 -8.83 19.85
C HIS A 486 -9.91 -9.08 20.09
N ALA A 487 -9.03 -8.35 19.40
CA ALA A 487 -7.60 -8.54 19.50
C ALA A 487 -7.04 -7.88 20.76
N GLU A 488 -6.24 -8.64 21.51
CA GLU A 488 -5.39 -8.06 22.56
C GLU A 488 -4.18 -7.33 21.93
N PRO A 489 -3.62 -6.34 22.62
CA PRO A 489 -2.44 -5.63 22.12
C PRO A 489 -1.22 -6.53 22.04
N LEU A 490 -0.41 -6.35 21.00
CA LEU A 490 0.92 -6.93 20.93
C LEU A 490 1.84 -6.12 21.85
N ARG A 491 2.43 -6.76 22.85
CA ARG A 491 3.31 -6.09 23.82
C ARG A 491 4.75 -6.28 23.43
N PHE A 492 5.48 -5.18 23.28
CA PHE A 492 6.92 -5.13 23.05
C PHE A 492 7.60 -4.51 24.28
N CYS A 493 8.72 -5.09 24.71
CA CYS A 493 9.57 -4.56 25.75
C CYS A 493 10.49 -3.51 25.14
N TYR A 494 10.56 -2.33 25.73
CA TYR A 494 11.43 -1.28 25.24
C TYR A 494 12.89 -1.73 25.14
N GLY A 495 13.49 -1.55 23.97
CA GLY A 495 14.87 -1.93 23.65
C GLY A 495 15.07 -3.36 23.13
N GLU A 496 14.03 -4.21 23.13
CA GLU A 496 14.13 -5.54 22.55
C GLU A 496 14.15 -5.51 21.01
N ARG A 497 14.78 -6.50 20.39
CA ARG A 497 14.72 -6.74 18.94
C ARG A 497 13.79 -7.92 18.67
N ILE A 498 12.75 -7.70 17.87
CA ILE A 498 11.73 -8.72 17.59
C ILE A 498 11.78 -9.08 16.12
N ARG A 499 11.70 -10.38 15.81
CA ARG A 499 11.39 -10.82 14.46
C ARG A 499 9.88 -10.93 14.31
N ILE A 500 9.30 -10.23 13.34
CA ILE A 500 7.91 -10.38 12.97
C ILE A 500 7.86 -11.15 11.66
N THR A 501 7.10 -12.23 11.64
CA THR A 501 6.92 -13.08 10.48
C THR A 501 5.45 -13.11 10.11
N PHE A 502 5.14 -12.68 8.89
CA PHE A 502 3.82 -12.80 8.31
C PHE A 502 3.69 -14.10 7.53
N ILE A 503 2.52 -14.73 7.66
CA ILE A 503 2.04 -15.79 6.77
C ILE A 503 0.74 -15.28 6.16
N ASN A 504 0.69 -15.12 4.84
CA ASN A 504 -0.53 -14.69 4.18
C ASN A 504 -1.41 -15.90 3.84
N ASP A 505 -2.42 -16.12 4.67
CA ASP A 505 -3.45 -17.16 4.50
C ASP A 505 -4.61 -16.67 3.62
N THR A 506 -4.45 -15.59 2.86
CA THR A 506 -5.44 -15.08 1.92
C THR A 506 -4.95 -15.09 0.47
N MET A 507 -5.86 -14.78 -0.45
CA MET A 507 -5.56 -14.64 -1.89
C MET A 507 -5.15 -13.24 -2.32
N MET A 508 -5.17 -12.28 -1.39
CA MET A 508 -4.93 -10.87 -1.67
C MET A 508 -3.52 -10.47 -1.24
N ASN A 509 -2.99 -9.45 -1.91
CA ASN A 509 -1.77 -8.79 -1.45
C ASN A 509 -2.13 -7.85 -0.29
N HIS A 510 -1.35 -7.89 0.79
CA HIS A 510 -1.56 -7.03 1.96
C HIS A 510 -0.32 -6.19 2.23
N PRO A 511 -0.35 -4.87 1.96
CA PRO A 511 0.67 -3.94 2.44
C PRO A 511 0.49 -3.76 3.95
N MET A 512 1.39 -4.33 4.75
CA MET A 512 1.35 -4.25 6.21
C MET A 512 2.24 -3.13 6.71
N HIS A 513 1.68 -2.20 7.48
CA HIS A 513 2.35 -1.01 7.99
C HIS A 513 2.37 -0.99 9.52
N LEU A 514 3.57 -0.84 10.10
CA LEU A 514 3.80 -0.63 11.53
C LEU A 514 4.16 0.84 11.77
N HIS A 515 3.40 1.51 12.64
CA HIS A 515 3.66 2.90 13.00
C HIS A 515 4.84 3.03 13.98
N GLY A 516 5.49 4.19 13.95
CA GLY A 516 6.45 4.64 14.98
C GLY A 516 7.79 3.92 15.05
N MET A 517 7.99 2.84 14.28
CA MET A 517 9.19 2.01 14.28
C MET A 517 9.50 1.53 12.86
N TRP A 518 10.77 1.19 12.63
CA TRP A 518 11.22 0.66 11.35
C TRP A 518 11.06 -0.87 11.25
N SER A 519 10.75 -1.32 10.04
CA SER A 519 10.75 -2.74 9.66
C SER A 519 12.02 -3.05 8.83
N ASP A 520 13.01 -3.67 9.45
CA ASP A 520 14.23 -4.11 8.77
C ASP A 520 13.96 -5.47 8.09
N LEU A 521 13.57 -5.42 6.81
CA LEU A 521 13.14 -6.55 6.00
C LEU A 521 14.27 -7.56 5.76
N GLU A 522 13.97 -8.84 5.98
CA GLU A 522 14.90 -9.94 5.70
C GLU A 522 14.79 -10.36 4.23
N THR A 523 15.73 -9.91 3.40
CA THR A 523 15.79 -10.20 1.95
C THR A 523 16.74 -11.35 1.58
N GLY A 524 17.26 -12.08 2.57
CA GLY A 524 18.23 -13.18 2.39
C GLY A 524 19.69 -12.79 2.62
N ASP A 525 19.98 -11.53 2.93
CA ASP A 525 21.32 -11.05 3.31
C ASP A 525 21.27 -10.44 4.71
N GLU A 526 21.79 -11.16 5.72
CA GLU A 526 21.76 -10.67 7.11
C GLU A 526 22.56 -9.38 7.32
N ASN A 527 23.45 -9.02 6.40
CA ASN A 527 24.33 -7.86 6.50
C ASN A 527 23.79 -6.62 5.78
N ALA A 528 22.62 -6.72 5.14
CA ALA A 528 22.02 -5.64 4.35
C ALA A 528 20.48 -5.61 4.46
N LEU A 529 19.93 -5.76 5.67
CA LEU A 529 18.49 -5.76 5.92
C LEU A 529 17.85 -4.43 5.49
N VAL A 530 16.84 -4.50 4.63
CA VAL A 530 16.26 -3.32 3.98
C VAL A 530 15.27 -2.66 4.92
N ARG A 531 15.56 -1.42 5.34
CA ARG A 531 14.68 -0.65 6.20
C ARG A 531 13.47 -0.13 5.43
N LYS A 532 12.27 -0.49 5.87
CA LYS A 532 10.99 -0.08 5.29
C LYS A 532 9.98 0.28 6.37
N HIS A 533 8.90 0.96 6.01
CA HIS A 533 7.75 1.19 6.90
C HIS A 533 6.52 0.37 6.49
N THR A 534 6.42 -0.04 5.22
CA THR A 534 5.30 -0.82 4.69
C THR A 534 5.83 -2.05 3.96
N ILE A 535 5.37 -3.25 4.32
CA ILE A 535 5.79 -4.50 3.70
C ILE A 535 4.63 -5.13 2.92
N LEU A 536 4.78 -5.28 1.60
CA LEU A 536 3.81 -5.97 0.76
C LEU A 536 3.92 -7.49 0.95
N VAL A 537 2.88 -8.10 1.51
CA VAL A 537 2.82 -9.55 1.72
C VAL A 537 2.00 -10.20 0.61
N GLN A 538 2.65 -10.95 -0.27
CA GLN A 538 2.00 -11.63 -1.39
C GLN A 538 1.09 -12.78 -0.92
N PRO A 539 0.06 -13.15 -1.71
CA PRO A 539 -0.80 -14.31 -1.44
C PRO A 539 0.02 -15.57 -1.15
N GLY A 540 -0.44 -16.37 -0.17
CA GLY A 540 0.15 -17.67 0.13
C GLY A 540 1.64 -17.66 0.50
N SER A 541 2.22 -16.49 0.78
CA SER A 541 3.65 -16.31 1.04
C SER A 541 3.94 -16.14 2.53
N LYS A 542 5.20 -16.40 2.90
CA LYS A 542 5.78 -16.07 4.20
C LYS A 542 6.82 -14.97 3.99
N ILE A 543 6.85 -13.97 4.87
CA ILE A 543 7.87 -12.91 4.85
C ILE A 543 8.18 -12.46 6.28
N SER A 544 9.41 -12.06 6.55
CA SER A 544 9.83 -11.66 7.89
C SER A 544 10.70 -10.41 7.89
N TYR A 545 10.60 -9.64 8.95
CA TYR A 545 11.38 -8.44 9.19
C TYR A 545 11.71 -8.33 10.68
N ARG A 546 12.67 -7.47 11.00
CA ARG A 546 13.08 -7.21 12.38
C ARG A 546 12.66 -5.80 12.78
N VAL A 547 12.22 -5.67 14.03
CA VAL A 547 11.85 -4.39 14.64
C VAL A 547 12.71 -4.20 15.88
N THR A 548 13.27 -3.01 16.04
CA THR A 548 13.83 -2.59 17.33
C THR A 548 12.75 -1.80 18.05
N ALA A 549 12.33 -2.23 19.24
CA ALA A 549 11.27 -1.57 20.01
C ALA A 549 11.80 -0.32 20.74
N ASP A 550 12.17 0.72 20.00
CA ASP A 550 12.84 1.93 20.50
C ASP A 550 11.92 3.15 20.65
N ALA A 551 10.62 2.98 20.40
CA ALA A 551 9.62 4.04 20.50
C ALA A 551 8.53 3.69 21.54
N LYS A 552 8.65 4.20 22.77
CA LYS A 552 7.64 3.98 23.83
C LYS A 552 6.28 4.56 23.44
N GLY A 553 5.21 3.84 23.78
CA GLY A 553 3.86 4.30 23.55
C GLY A 553 2.97 3.23 22.93
N VAL A 554 1.91 3.69 22.28
CA VAL A 554 0.90 2.83 21.66
C VAL A 554 0.86 3.16 20.18
N TRP A 555 1.03 2.14 19.35
CA TRP A 555 1.20 2.26 17.91
C TRP A 555 0.18 1.42 17.15
N ALA A 556 -0.26 1.92 16.00
CA ALA A 556 -1.08 1.17 15.07
C ALA A 556 -0.23 0.20 14.24
N PHE A 557 -0.79 -0.97 13.92
CA PHE A 557 -0.16 -1.97 13.08
C PHE A 557 -1.22 -2.68 12.23
N HIS A 558 -1.27 -2.39 10.93
CA HIS A 558 -2.42 -2.79 10.12
C HIS A 558 -2.12 -2.99 8.64
N CYS A 559 -3.07 -3.60 7.94
CA CYS A 559 -3.10 -3.59 6.47
C CYS A 559 -3.48 -2.19 5.98
N HIS A 560 -2.75 -1.69 4.99
CA HIS A 560 -2.98 -0.36 4.38
C HIS A 560 -3.95 -0.42 3.18
N MET A 561 -4.65 -1.54 3.00
CA MET A 561 -5.86 -1.57 2.18
C MET A 561 -7.00 -1.05 3.06
N LEU A 562 -7.57 0.12 2.74
CA LEU A 562 -8.48 0.87 3.60
C LEU A 562 -9.63 0.02 4.15
N TYR A 563 -10.24 -0.82 3.31
CA TYR A 563 -11.36 -1.68 3.74
C TYR A 563 -10.92 -2.94 4.50
N HIS A 564 -9.65 -3.34 4.41
CA HIS A 564 -9.09 -4.46 5.17
C HIS A 564 -8.69 -4.02 6.58
N MET A 565 -8.19 -2.79 6.71
CA MET A 565 -7.75 -2.18 7.96
C MET A 565 -8.78 -2.33 9.08
N LEU A 566 -10.08 -2.21 8.77
CA LEU A 566 -11.17 -2.32 9.77
C LEU A 566 -11.14 -3.64 10.57
N GLY A 567 -10.53 -4.69 10.03
CA GLY A 567 -10.36 -5.98 10.71
C GLY A 567 -8.90 -6.41 10.89
N MET A 568 -8.05 -6.23 9.86
CA MET A 568 -6.61 -6.48 9.88
C MET A 568 -5.86 -5.33 10.56
N PHE A 569 -6.10 -5.17 11.86
CA PHE A 569 -5.46 -4.16 12.68
C PHE A 569 -5.05 -4.75 14.03
N ARG A 570 -3.92 -4.26 14.55
CA ARG A 570 -3.39 -4.53 15.87
C ARG A 570 -2.96 -3.24 16.52
N LYS A 571 -3.10 -3.22 17.84
CA LYS A 571 -2.47 -2.24 18.70
C LYS A 571 -1.14 -2.82 19.19
N VAL A 572 -0.06 -2.08 19.06
CA VAL A 572 1.25 -2.43 19.61
C VAL A 572 1.51 -1.52 20.82
N GLU A 573 1.85 -2.11 21.95
CA GLU A 573 2.22 -1.40 23.18
C GLU A 573 3.70 -1.63 23.46
N VAL A 574 4.51 -0.57 23.39
CA VAL A 574 5.93 -0.61 23.74
C VAL A 574 6.08 -0.10 25.17
N VAL A 575 6.43 -1.01 26.10
CA VAL A 575 6.43 -0.77 27.56
C VAL A 575 7.81 -0.81 28.19
#